data_AF-A0A849Z7F5-F1
#
_entry.id   AF-A0A849Z7F5-F1
#
_cell.length_a   1.000
_cell.length_b   1.000
_cell.length_c   1.000
_cell.angle_alpha   90.00
_cell.angle_beta   90.00
_cell.angle_gamma   90.00
#
_symmetry.space_group_name_H-M   'P 1'
#
loop_
_entity.id
_entity.type
_entity.pdbx_description
1 polymer ?
#
loop_
_entity_poly.entity_id
_entity_poly.type
_entity_poly.pdbx_seq_one_letter_code
_entity_poly.pdbx_strand_id
1 'polypeptide(L)'
;MKIDIDHISALITALADGNVTEFEFEDEKVKLRIARGTPREVVVQAPPLGPAFSGQLPYVTQISPVPTLVPGGEAAPASVPPLSVPSGAAAAAPPVDDANVHYVTSPFVGTFYRAPSPDAPSFVEIGTKVREGQTLCIVEAMKLMNEIEADMSGTIVDVLAENGKPVEFGQKLYKIKTG
;
A
#
# COMPACT_ATOMS: atom_id res chain seq x y z
N MET A 1 44.59 6.76 0.19
CA MET A 1 44.13 8.09 -0.26
C MET A 1 43.04 8.54 0.69
N LYS A 2 43.03 9.79 1.19
CA LYS A 2 41.84 10.32 1.86
C LYS A 2 40.83 10.70 0.77
N ILE A 3 39.58 10.32 0.94
CA ILE A 3 38.49 10.75 0.05
C ILE A 3 37.85 11.95 0.75
N ASP A 4 38.13 13.15 0.25
CA ASP A 4 37.62 14.39 0.82
C ASP A 4 36.12 14.52 0.58
N ILE A 5 35.40 15.06 1.58
CA ILE A 5 33.94 15.11 1.60
C ILE A 5 33.38 16.00 0.47
N ASP A 6 34.12 17.02 0.07
CA ASP A 6 33.79 17.90 -1.06
C ASP A 6 33.76 17.14 -2.40
N HIS A 7 34.65 16.16 -2.60
CA HIS A 7 34.65 15.32 -3.79
C HIS A 7 33.44 14.36 -3.81
N ILE A 8 33.01 13.87 -2.65
CA ILE A 8 31.78 13.06 -2.52
C ILE A 8 30.54 13.93 -2.81
N SER A 9 30.49 15.15 -2.29
CA SER A 9 29.38 16.10 -2.53
C SER A 9 29.26 16.49 -4.01
N ALA A 10 30.39 16.76 -4.67
CA ALA A 10 30.45 17.02 -6.10
C ALA A 10 29.97 15.80 -6.93
N LEU A 11 30.37 14.58 -6.54
CA LEU A 11 29.93 13.34 -7.19
C LEU A 11 28.42 13.11 -7.01
N ILE A 12 27.88 13.31 -5.79
CA ILE A 12 26.45 13.17 -5.52
C ILE A 12 25.62 14.19 -6.31
N THR A 13 26.10 15.43 -6.43
CA THR A 13 25.46 16.46 -7.26
C THR A 13 25.44 16.04 -8.73
N ALA A 14 26.58 15.57 -9.27
CA ALA A 14 26.66 15.08 -10.64
C ALA A 14 25.80 13.83 -10.90
N LEU A 15 25.63 12.96 -9.90
CA LEU A 15 24.75 11.78 -9.93
C LEU A 15 23.25 12.13 -9.77
N ALA A 16 22.93 13.36 -9.35
CA ALA A 16 21.56 13.86 -9.22
C ALA A 16 21.10 14.64 -10.47
N ASP A 17 22.00 15.42 -11.09
CA ASP A 17 21.76 16.09 -12.37
C ASP A 17 21.75 15.13 -13.56
N GLY A 18 22.70 14.17 -13.58
CA GLY A 18 22.61 13.04 -14.48
C GLY A 18 21.53 12.08 -13.99
N ASN A 19 20.67 11.59 -14.87
CA ASN A 19 19.73 10.50 -14.53
C ASN A 19 20.50 9.17 -14.50
N VAL A 20 21.50 9.07 -13.61
CA VAL A 20 22.67 8.23 -13.86
C VAL A 20 22.30 6.76 -13.91
N THR A 21 22.88 6.13 -14.93
CA THR A 21 22.63 4.75 -15.33
C THR A 21 23.77 3.87 -14.87
N GLU A 22 24.70 3.57 -15.77
CA GLU A 22 25.96 2.88 -15.55
C GLU A 22 27.04 3.75 -14.82
N PHE A 23 27.78 3.32 -13.80
CA PHE A 23 29.07 3.95 -13.40
C PHE A 23 29.97 2.95 -12.67
N GLU A 24 31.19 2.70 -13.16
CA GLU A 24 32.16 1.80 -12.53
C GLU A 24 33.47 2.56 -12.21
N PHE A 25 34.06 2.31 -11.04
CA PHE A 25 35.34 2.90 -10.58
C PHE A 25 36.24 1.78 -10.03
N GLU A 26 37.46 1.64 -10.55
CA GLU A 26 38.43 0.64 -10.09
C GLU A 26 39.79 1.28 -9.78
N ASP A 27 40.38 0.84 -8.68
CA ASP A 27 41.69 1.23 -8.11
C ASP A 27 42.39 -0.03 -7.59
N GLU A 28 43.70 0.00 -7.32
CA GLU A 28 44.53 -1.19 -7.00
C GLU A 28 44.02 -2.07 -5.82
N LYS A 29 43.05 -1.58 -5.03
CA LYS A 29 42.38 -2.34 -3.96
C LYS A 29 40.85 -2.24 -3.91
N VAL A 30 40.20 -1.53 -4.83
CA VAL A 30 38.76 -1.24 -4.76
C VAL A 30 38.12 -1.26 -6.14
N LYS A 31 36.99 -1.96 -6.29
CA LYS A 31 36.10 -1.86 -7.46
C LYS A 31 34.69 -1.49 -7.00
N LEU A 32 34.13 -0.46 -7.61
CA LEU A 32 32.81 0.12 -7.36
C LEU A 32 31.99 0.04 -8.65
N ARG A 33 30.70 -0.30 -8.60
CA ARG A 33 29.77 -0.23 -9.75
C ARG A 33 28.41 0.30 -9.28
N ILE A 34 27.78 1.17 -10.06
CA ILE A 34 26.55 1.92 -9.75
C ILE A 34 25.64 1.75 -10.96
N ALA A 35 24.51 1.04 -10.82
CA ALA A 35 23.76 0.56 -11.97
C ALA A 35 22.29 0.99 -12.03
N ARG A 36 21.90 1.35 -13.25
CA ARG A 36 20.60 1.73 -13.84
C ARG A 36 20.90 1.82 -15.36
N GLY A 37 20.00 2.21 -16.25
CA GLY A 37 18.56 2.02 -16.26
C GLY A 37 18.23 1.09 -17.43
N THR A 38 17.00 0.60 -17.48
CA THR A 38 16.51 -0.56 -18.27
C THR A 38 17.42 -1.09 -19.39
N PRO A 39 18.34 -2.05 -19.08
CA PRO A 39 18.88 -2.91 -20.12
C PRO A 39 17.78 -3.88 -20.56
N ARG A 40 17.15 -3.54 -21.69
CA ARG A 40 16.33 -4.39 -22.56
C ARG A 40 15.00 -4.92 -21.98
N GLU A 41 13.95 -4.59 -22.72
CA GLU A 41 12.87 -5.53 -23.02
C GLU A 41 13.47 -6.87 -23.48
N VAL A 42 13.47 -7.86 -22.59
CA VAL A 42 13.66 -9.25 -22.99
C VAL A 42 12.29 -9.77 -23.41
N VAL A 43 12.04 -9.73 -24.72
CA VAL A 43 10.98 -10.54 -25.33
C VAL A 43 11.30 -11.99 -25.03
N VAL A 44 10.69 -12.54 -23.99
CA VAL A 44 10.68 -13.99 -23.76
C VAL A 44 9.77 -14.57 -24.84
N GLN A 45 10.38 -14.98 -25.96
CA GLN A 45 9.69 -15.79 -26.97
C GLN A 45 9.07 -16.99 -26.26
N ALA A 46 7.74 -17.10 -26.34
CA ALA A 46 7.05 -18.32 -25.93
C ALA A 46 7.59 -19.50 -26.75
N PRO A 47 7.93 -20.64 -26.13
CA PRO A 47 8.36 -21.82 -26.87
C PRO A 47 7.23 -22.29 -27.80
N PRO A 48 7.55 -22.78 -29.01
CA PRO A 48 6.54 -23.25 -29.94
C PRO A 48 5.74 -24.40 -29.34
N LEU A 49 4.42 -24.33 -29.50
CA LEU A 49 3.50 -25.39 -29.09
C LEU A 49 3.88 -26.71 -29.78
N GLY A 50 4.06 -27.75 -28.98
CA GLY A 50 4.36 -29.11 -29.44
C GLY A 50 3.20 -29.72 -30.27
N PRO A 51 3.45 -30.84 -30.95
CA PRO A 51 2.53 -31.39 -31.94
C PRO A 51 1.20 -31.88 -31.34
N ALA A 52 0.17 -31.82 -32.19
CA ALA A 52 -1.21 -32.13 -31.87
C ALA A 52 -1.40 -33.48 -31.14
N PHE A 53 -2.06 -33.42 -29.99
CA PHE A 53 -2.67 -34.61 -29.38
C PHE A 53 -4.02 -34.86 -30.07
N SER A 54 -4.09 -35.92 -30.90
CA SER A 54 -5.34 -36.38 -31.51
C SER A 54 -6.24 -37.05 -30.46
N GLY A 55 -6.89 -36.23 -29.64
CA GLY A 55 -7.94 -36.64 -28.71
C GLY A 55 -9.31 -36.20 -29.21
N GLN A 56 -10.06 -37.12 -29.82
CA GLN A 56 -11.47 -36.86 -30.16
C GLN A 56 -12.28 -36.62 -28.88
N LEU A 57 -12.90 -35.44 -28.78
CA LEU A 57 -13.98 -35.18 -27.84
C LEU A 57 -15.23 -34.71 -28.61
N PRO A 58 -16.44 -35.12 -28.20
CA PRO A 58 -17.65 -34.89 -28.98
C PRO A 58 -18.05 -33.41 -28.98
N TYR A 59 -18.50 -32.96 -30.15
CA TYR A 59 -19.07 -31.64 -30.38
C TYR A 59 -20.28 -31.39 -29.47
N VAL A 60 -20.13 -30.48 -28.50
CA VAL A 60 -21.27 -29.91 -27.77
C VAL A 60 -21.79 -28.72 -28.57
N THR A 61 -22.95 -28.91 -29.19
CA THR A 61 -23.71 -27.85 -29.87
C THR A 61 -24.03 -26.72 -28.89
N GLN A 62 -23.40 -25.55 -29.05
CA GLN A 62 -23.92 -24.33 -28.42
C GLN A 62 -25.17 -23.87 -29.17
N ILE A 63 -26.32 -24.03 -28.52
CA ILE A 63 -27.57 -23.39 -28.92
C ILE A 63 -27.66 -22.00 -28.25
N SER A 64 -27.53 -20.95 -29.06
CA SER A 64 -27.80 -19.58 -28.61
C SER A 64 -29.28 -19.40 -28.27
N PRO A 65 -29.65 -18.90 -27.08
CA PRO A 65 -31.04 -18.54 -26.81
C PRO A 65 -31.42 -17.30 -27.63
N VAL A 66 -32.45 -17.43 -28.46
CA VAL A 66 -33.07 -16.28 -29.14
C VAL A 66 -33.89 -15.49 -28.12
N PRO A 67 -33.76 -14.16 -28.02
CA PRO A 67 -34.60 -13.36 -27.13
C PRO A 67 -36.01 -13.24 -27.72
N THR A 68 -36.97 -13.97 -27.14
CA THR A 68 -38.39 -13.82 -27.46
C THR A 68 -38.90 -12.47 -26.98
N LEU A 69 -39.31 -11.61 -27.91
CA LEU A 69 -40.02 -10.37 -27.61
C LEU A 69 -41.44 -10.70 -27.12
N VAL A 70 -41.75 -10.38 -25.86
CA VAL A 70 -43.11 -10.48 -25.30
C VAL A 70 -43.66 -9.06 -25.11
N PRO A 71 -44.72 -8.65 -25.83
CA PRO A 71 -45.34 -7.35 -25.65
C PRO A 71 -46.50 -7.41 -24.63
N GLY A 72 -46.73 -6.30 -23.93
CA GLY A 72 -48.00 -6.03 -23.23
C GLY A 72 -48.06 -6.49 -21.78
N GLY A 73 -47.89 -5.53 -20.86
CA GLY A 73 -48.01 -5.73 -19.42
C GLY A 73 -48.18 -4.40 -18.69
N GLU A 74 -49.32 -3.73 -18.92
CA GLU A 74 -49.67 -2.50 -18.21
C GLU A 74 -49.95 -2.78 -16.73
N ALA A 75 -49.25 -2.09 -15.84
CA ALA A 75 -49.47 -2.13 -14.39
C ALA A 75 -49.26 -0.73 -13.80
N ALA A 76 -50.22 -0.28 -12.98
CA ALA A 76 -50.33 1.08 -12.48
C ALA A 76 -49.24 1.45 -11.45
N PRO A 77 -48.92 2.75 -11.28
CA PRO A 77 -47.98 3.21 -10.27
C PRO A 77 -48.57 3.12 -8.86
N ALA A 78 -48.19 2.09 -8.10
CA ALA A 78 -48.46 2.01 -6.67
C ALA A 78 -47.37 2.76 -5.88
N SER A 79 -47.77 3.83 -5.18
CA SER A 79 -46.88 4.62 -4.33
C SER A 79 -46.31 3.79 -3.18
N VAL A 80 -44.98 3.67 -3.11
CA VAL A 80 -44.28 3.09 -1.95
C VAL A 80 -44.01 4.20 -0.91
N PRO A 81 -44.39 4.02 0.37
CA PRO A 81 -43.97 4.94 1.43
C PRO A 81 -42.47 4.77 1.71
N PRO A 82 -41.74 5.84 2.07
CA PRO A 82 -40.33 5.73 2.41
C PRO A 82 -40.16 4.94 3.71
N LEU A 83 -39.56 3.75 3.62
CA LEU A 83 -39.14 2.99 4.79
C LEU A 83 -37.97 3.71 5.48
N SER A 84 -38.17 4.00 6.77
CA SER A 84 -37.24 4.75 7.60
C SER A 84 -35.88 4.08 7.69
N VAL A 85 -34.82 4.84 7.37
CA VAL A 85 -33.47 4.51 7.80
C VAL A 85 -33.41 4.59 9.34
N PRO A 86 -32.88 3.58 10.05
CA PRO A 86 -32.54 3.74 11.45
C PRO A 86 -31.31 4.67 11.52
N SER A 87 -31.57 5.95 11.75
CA SER A 87 -30.53 6.94 12.05
C SER A 87 -29.88 6.59 13.39
N GLY A 88 -28.84 5.76 13.33
CA GLY A 88 -27.95 5.46 14.44
C GLY A 88 -27.04 6.65 14.72
N ALA A 89 -27.62 7.78 15.13
CA ALA A 89 -26.90 8.97 15.56
C ALA A 89 -26.22 8.70 16.92
N ALA A 90 -25.13 7.94 16.90
CA ALA A 90 -24.16 7.97 17.98
C ALA A 90 -23.57 9.38 18.02
N ALA A 91 -23.81 10.09 19.12
CA ALA A 91 -23.36 11.46 19.29
C ALA A 91 -21.82 11.50 19.28
N ALA A 92 -21.25 11.90 18.15
CA ALA A 92 -19.86 12.33 18.10
C ALA A 92 -19.75 13.59 18.98
N ALA A 93 -19.25 13.41 20.20
CA ALA A 93 -18.80 14.53 21.02
C ALA A 93 -17.81 15.37 20.19
N PRO A 94 -17.82 16.71 20.32
CA PRO A 94 -16.85 17.54 19.62
C PRO A 94 -15.44 17.04 19.98
N PRO A 95 -14.51 16.93 19.02
CA PRO A 95 -13.14 16.58 19.35
C PRO A 95 -12.61 17.68 20.27
N VAL A 96 -12.42 17.32 21.53
CA VAL A 96 -11.52 18.07 22.39
C VAL A 96 -10.15 17.85 21.77
N ASP A 97 -9.63 18.87 21.09
CA ASP A 97 -8.20 18.99 20.84
C ASP A 97 -7.52 19.25 22.18
N ASP A 98 -7.49 18.21 23.01
CA ASP A 98 -6.62 18.10 24.17
C ASP A 98 -5.21 18.46 23.70
N ALA A 99 -4.61 19.49 24.30
CA ALA A 99 -3.26 19.97 23.94
C ALA A 99 -2.13 18.92 24.12
N ASN A 100 -2.50 17.72 24.58
CA ASN A 100 -1.67 16.55 24.80
C ASN A 100 -2.01 15.38 23.84
N VAL A 101 -2.58 15.67 22.66
CA VAL A 101 -2.89 14.68 21.63
C VAL A 101 -2.00 14.89 20.41
N HIS A 102 -1.33 13.82 20.00
CA HIS A 102 -0.52 13.74 18.80
C HIS A 102 -1.08 12.68 17.83
N TYR A 103 -0.90 12.86 16.53
CA TYR A 103 -1.39 11.94 15.51
C TYR A 103 -0.26 11.48 14.61
N VAL A 104 0.01 10.16 14.60
CA VAL A 104 0.94 9.55 13.65
C VAL A 104 0.20 9.33 12.33
N THR A 105 0.79 9.77 11.22
CA THR A 105 0.20 9.71 9.88
C THR A 105 1.02 8.83 8.93
N SER A 106 0.38 8.32 7.86
CA SER A 106 1.09 7.54 6.85
C SER A 106 1.93 8.45 5.94
N PRO A 107 3.25 8.25 5.81
CA PRO A 107 4.08 8.95 4.84
C PRO A 107 3.98 8.36 3.41
N PHE A 108 3.25 7.26 3.24
CA PHE A 108 3.09 6.54 1.96
C PHE A 108 1.63 6.18 1.68
N VAL A 109 1.33 5.87 0.41
CA VAL A 109 0.09 5.18 0.03
C VAL A 109 0.38 3.68 -0.01
N GLY A 110 -0.45 2.87 0.65
CA GLY A 110 -0.19 1.44 0.80
C GLY A 110 -1.24 0.69 1.60
N THR A 111 -0.95 -0.55 2.03
CA THR A 111 -1.84 -1.34 2.90
C THR A 111 -1.33 -1.32 4.34
N PHE A 112 -2.18 -0.97 5.30
CA PHE A 112 -1.82 -0.90 6.72
C PHE A 112 -1.89 -2.26 7.41
N TYR A 113 -0.83 -2.65 8.12
CA TYR A 113 -0.74 -3.88 8.91
C TYR A 113 -0.28 -3.60 10.34
N ARG A 114 -1.00 -4.13 11.33
CA ARG A 114 -0.70 -3.95 12.76
C ARG A 114 0.42 -4.84 13.29
N ALA A 115 0.85 -5.85 12.53
CA ALA A 115 1.80 -6.88 12.93
C ALA A 115 2.84 -7.12 11.83
N PRO A 116 4.04 -7.64 12.14
CA PRO A 116 5.08 -7.94 11.14
C PRO A 116 4.75 -9.14 10.23
N SER A 117 3.73 -9.93 10.58
CA SER A 117 3.26 -11.13 9.87
C SER A 117 1.83 -11.44 10.32
N PRO A 118 1.02 -12.16 9.51
CA PRO A 118 -0.38 -12.45 9.86
C PRO A 118 -0.55 -13.25 11.16
N ASP A 119 0.40 -14.12 11.48
CA ASP A 119 0.40 -14.96 12.70
C ASP A 119 1.16 -14.31 13.89
N ALA A 120 1.71 -13.12 13.71
CA ALA A 120 2.49 -12.42 14.74
C ALA A 120 1.59 -11.49 15.58
N PRO A 121 1.96 -11.18 16.85
CA PRO A 121 1.27 -10.17 17.64
C PRO A 121 1.39 -8.79 16.97
N SER A 122 0.42 -7.90 17.28
CA SER A 122 0.53 -6.50 16.87
C SER A 122 1.73 -5.83 17.53
N PHE A 123 2.39 -4.89 16.83
CA PHE A 123 3.49 -4.10 17.41
C PHE A 123 3.04 -3.30 18.64
N VAL A 124 1.82 -2.75 18.59
CA VAL A 124 1.21 -1.98 19.68
C VAL A 124 -0.31 -2.22 19.77
N GLU A 125 -0.84 -1.99 20.97
CA GLU A 125 -2.27 -1.99 21.28
C GLU A 125 -2.69 -0.69 21.98
N ILE A 126 -3.99 -0.48 22.14
CA ILE A 126 -4.51 0.66 22.91
C ILE A 126 -4.08 0.52 24.37
N GLY A 127 -3.50 1.59 24.92
CA GLY A 127 -2.87 1.59 26.25
C GLY A 127 -1.37 1.24 26.24
N THR A 128 -0.80 0.80 25.12
CA THR A 128 0.67 0.59 25.02
C THR A 128 1.41 1.94 25.12
N LYS A 129 2.42 1.99 25.99
CA LYS A 129 3.38 3.11 26.04
C LYS A 129 4.43 2.93 24.94
N VAL A 130 4.67 3.99 24.19
CA VAL A 130 5.57 4.03 23.04
C VAL A 130 6.65 5.10 23.22
N ARG A 131 7.81 4.88 22.61
CA ARG A 131 8.93 5.82 22.58
C ARG A 131 9.15 6.31 21.15
N GLU A 132 9.75 7.48 21.02
CA GLU A 132 10.28 7.96 19.72
C GLU A 132 11.20 6.89 19.10
N GLY A 133 11.03 6.62 17.80
CA GLY A 133 11.72 5.55 17.05
C GLY A 133 11.16 4.14 17.26
N GLN A 134 10.07 3.94 18.01
CA GLN A 134 9.46 2.62 18.17
C GLN A 134 8.49 2.29 17.03
N THR A 135 8.69 1.16 16.35
CA THR A 135 7.76 0.64 15.32
C THR A 135 6.33 0.46 15.87
N LEU A 136 5.35 1.02 15.16
CA LEU A 136 3.92 0.98 15.50
C LEU A 136 3.11 0.09 14.55
N CYS A 137 3.47 0.08 13.27
CA CYS A 137 2.80 -0.70 12.22
C CYS A 137 3.70 -0.83 10.99
N ILE A 138 3.22 -1.57 9.99
CA ILE A 138 3.79 -1.58 8.64
C ILE A 138 2.77 -0.96 7.67
N VAL A 139 3.26 -0.21 6.68
CA VAL A 139 2.52 0.16 5.48
C VAL A 139 3.19 -0.50 4.27
N GLU A 140 2.50 -1.46 3.65
CA GLU A 140 2.98 -2.11 2.43
C GLU A 140 2.77 -1.20 1.22
N ALA A 141 3.86 -0.71 0.63
CA ALA A 141 3.83 0.09 -0.59
C ALA A 141 4.72 -0.58 -1.66
N MET A 142 4.14 -0.93 -2.81
CA MET A 142 4.87 -1.55 -3.94
C MET A 142 5.67 -2.82 -3.57
N LYS A 143 5.10 -3.69 -2.71
CA LYS A 143 5.74 -4.88 -2.10
C LYS A 143 6.87 -4.60 -1.10
N LEU A 144 7.09 -3.34 -0.72
CA LEU A 144 8.02 -2.97 0.34
C LEU A 144 7.24 -2.80 1.65
N MET A 145 7.64 -3.54 2.68
CA MET A 145 7.06 -3.46 4.03
C MET A 145 7.74 -2.32 4.78
N ASN A 146 7.17 -1.11 4.69
CA ASN A 146 7.73 0.07 5.36
C ASN A 146 7.24 0.12 6.80
N GLU A 147 8.15 0.02 7.76
CA GLU A 147 7.86 0.25 9.18
C GLU A 147 7.52 1.74 9.42
N ILE A 148 6.46 1.98 10.18
CA ILE A 148 6.09 3.32 10.67
C ILE A 148 6.46 3.40 12.14
N GLU A 149 7.41 4.26 12.46
CA GLU A 149 7.87 4.52 13.83
C GLU A 149 7.05 5.63 14.49
N ALA A 150 7.02 5.65 15.82
CA ALA A 150 6.51 6.80 16.57
C ALA A 150 7.51 7.97 16.48
N ASP A 151 7.02 9.15 16.12
CA ASP A 151 7.79 10.40 16.09
C ASP A 151 7.79 11.15 17.44
N MET A 152 7.03 10.66 18.42
CA MET A 152 6.95 11.18 19.79
C MET A 152 6.73 10.05 20.81
N SER A 153 7.20 10.27 22.04
CA SER A 153 6.92 9.36 23.16
C SER A 153 5.55 9.63 23.77
N GLY A 154 4.83 8.59 24.18
CA GLY A 154 3.50 8.73 24.78
C GLY A 154 2.77 7.41 25.01
N THR A 155 1.44 7.44 25.03
CA THR A 155 0.58 6.24 25.14
C THR A 155 -0.41 6.18 23.97
N ILE A 156 -0.55 5.03 23.32
CA ILE A 156 -1.55 4.81 22.26
C ILE A 156 -2.95 4.89 22.87
N VAL A 157 -3.78 5.81 22.36
CA VAL A 157 -5.16 6.02 22.79
C VAL A 157 -6.14 5.36 21.82
N ASP A 158 -5.81 5.36 20.54
CA ASP A 158 -6.70 4.90 19.48
C ASP A 158 -5.91 4.45 18.24
N VAL A 159 -6.52 3.55 17.45
CA VAL A 159 -5.99 3.04 16.18
C VAL A 159 -6.99 3.40 15.09
N LEU A 160 -6.61 4.37 14.27
CA LEU A 160 -7.49 5.06 13.32
C LEU A 160 -7.54 4.36 11.94
N ALA A 161 -6.63 3.42 11.70
CA ALA A 161 -6.59 2.60 10.49
C ALA A 161 -6.95 1.13 10.80
N GLU A 162 -7.69 0.51 9.88
CA GLU A 162 -8.11 -0.90 9.98
C GLU A 162 -7.08 -1.83 9.34
N ASN A 163 -6.77 -2.96 10.01
CA ASN A 163 -5.76 -3.91 9.56
C ASN A 163 -6.12 -4.56 8.21
N GLY A 164 -5.18 -4.56 7.26
CA GLY A 164 -5.36 -5.06 5.91
C GLY A 164 -6.15 -4.14 4.97
N LYS A 165 -6.36 -2.86 5.34
CA LYS A 165 -7.01 -1.86 4.48
C LYS A 165 -6.00 -0.91 3.82
N PRO A 166 -6.35 -0.34 2.66
CA PRO A 166 -5.55 0.73 2.07
C PRO A 166 -5.54 1.98 2.96
N VAL A 167 -4.42 2.69 2.94
CA VAL A 167 -4.21 3.99 3.58
C VAL A 167 -3.57 4.97 2.60
N GLU A 168 -3.95 6.25 2.74
CA GLU A 168 -3.49 7.35 1.89
C GLU A 168 -2.37 8.18 2.55
N PHE A 169 -1.66 8.98 1.74
CA PHE A 169 -0.66 9.91 2.25
C PHE A 169 -1.27 10.92 3.23
N GLY A 170 -0.66 11.09 4.39
CA GLY A 170 -1.14 11.97 5.46
C GLY A 170 -2.34 11.41 6.25
N GLN A 171 -2.86 10.22 5.91
CA GLN A 171 -3.94 9.59 6.68
C GLN A 171 -3.47 9.27 8.09
N LYS A 172 -4.27 9.64 9.10
CA LYS A 172 -4.00 9.35 10.50
C LYS A 172 -4.11 7.84 10.77
N LEU A 173 -3.07 7.27 11.38
CA LEU A 173 -2.96 5.85 11.70
C LEU A 173 -3.17 5.59 13.20
N TYR A 174 -2.58 6.44 14.05
CA TYR A 174 -2.66 6.31 15.51
C TYR A 174 -2.92 7.66 16.18
N LYS A 175 -3.60 7.61 17.33
CA LYS A 175 -3.72 8.72 18.27
C LYS A 175 -2.85 8.44 19.50
N ILE A 176 -1.84 9.27 19.74
CA ILE A 176 -0.96 9.18 20.90
C ILE A 176 -1.34 10.29 21.89
N LYS A 177 -1.41 9.96 23.18
CA LYS A 177 -1.48 10.94 24.26
C LYS A 177 -0.07 11.17 24.82
N THR A 178 0.39 12.41 24.77
CA THR A 178 1.58 12.89 25.47
C THR A 178 1.23 13.18 26.94
N GLY A 179 2.20 13.07 27.84
CA GLY A 179 1.99 13.24 29.28
C GLY A 179 3.20 12.83 30.11
#